data_AF-A0A9E3KHC1-F1
#
_entry.id   AF-A0A9E3KHC1-F1
#
_cell.length_a   1.000
_cell.length_b   1.000
_cell.length_c   1.000
_cell.angle_alpha   90.00
_cell.angle_beta   90.00
_cell.angle_gamma   90.00
#
_symmetry.space_group_name_H-M   'P 1'
#
loop_
_entity.id
_entity.type
_entity.pdbx_description
1 polymer ?
#
loop_
_entity_poly.entity_id
_entity_poly.type
_entity_poly.pdbx_seq_one_letter_code
_entity_poly.pdbx_strand_id
1 'polypeptide(L)'
;MRQKLKSIDSYDLNYINYRLNYYNKLTDNVTLGNNAIKLEALKMPKRKRVYYFDAVEFTRFFNHQLKASFLFGDITHVPDEPSITKSRPVQGENKNSVILKLEKSRHFMFVKYDMPFVNKKNMMVWRGVTGSASENRQHRLKFLQIHFNSPLCNLGKVGGGLGPDEWLKGRMTIDEQLAYKFILCIEGNDVATNLKWVMSSNSLAVMPRPTYETWFMEGTLIPDYHYVAIKDDYSDLEERLTYYINNTDKALEILKNAHDYINQFRNKKREDLLSLLVLEKYFVKTGQLKPISKAGI
;
A
#
# COMPACT_ATOMS: atom_id res chain seq x y z
N MET A 1 3.22 23.26 14.02
CA MET A 1 3.97 22.89 12.80
C MET A 1 5.49 22.97 12.99
N ARG A 2 6.08 24.16 13.19
CA ARG A 2 7.55 24.35 13.26
C ARG A 2 8.25 23.41 14.26
N GLN A 3 7.70 23.21 15.45
CA GLN A 3 8.26 22.27 16.44
C GLN A 3 8.24 20.80 15.97
N LYS A 4 7.19 20.39 15.24
CA LYS A 4 7.12 19.04 14.66
C LYS A 4 8.14 18.86 13.54
N LEU A 5 8.27 19.83 12.63
CA LEU A 5 9.29 19.79 11.57
C LEU A 5 10.72 19.82 12.13
N LYS A 6 10.96 20.58 13.20
CA LYS A 6 12.26 20.58 13.92
C LYS A 6 12.58 19.26 14.61
N SER A 7 11.60 18.38 14.85
CA SER A 7 11.87 17.04 15.42
C SER A 7 12.64 16.12 14.46
N ILE A 8 12.88 16.55 13.22
CA ILE A 8 13.77 15.85 12.29
C ILE A 8 15.16 15.60 12.90
N ASP A 9 15.65 16.52 13.74
CA ASP A 9 16.94 16.40 14.44
C ASP A 9 17.00 15.20 15.41
N SER A 10 15.86 14.56 15.71
CA SER A 10 15.75 13.35 16.56
C SER A 10 15.75 12.03 15.77
N TYR A 11 15.92 12.07 14.45
CA TYR A 11 15.91 10.90 13.57
C TYR A 11 17.15 10.84 12.69
N ASP A 12 17.47 9.65 12.18
CA ASP A 12 18.45 9.48 11.11
C ASP A 12 18.01 10.25 9.86
N LEU A 13 18.75 11.31 9.53
CA LEU A 13 18.46 12.21 8.43
C LEU A 13 18.57 11.53 7.07
N ASN A 14 19.50 10.59 6.88
CA ASN A 14 19.64 9.84 5.64
C ASN A 14 18.40 8.98 5.40
N TYR A 15 17.94 8.30 6.44
CA TYR A 15 16.72 7.50 6.38
C TYR A 15 15.46 8.36 6.12
N ILE A 16 15.33 9.50 6.79
CA ILE A 16 14.20 10.42 6.55
C ILE A 16 14.22 10.96 5.12
N ASN A 17 15.38 11.39 4.62
CA ASN A 17 15.51 11.90 3.26
C ASN A 17 15.23 10.81 2.21
N TYR A 18 15.68 9.57 2.44
CA TYR A 18 15.35 8.42 1.59
C TYR A 18 13.82 8.25 1.46
N ARG A 19 13.11 8.18 2.59
CA ARG A 19 11.64 8.04 2.62
C ARG A 19 10.94 9.24 1.98
N LEU A 20 11.37 10.46 2.31
CA LEU A 20 10.81 11.70 1.75
C LEU A 20 10.95 11.74 0.23
N ASN A 21 12.14 11.44 -0.29
CA ASN A 21 12.41 11.45 -1.73
C ASN A 21 11.70 10.31 -2.47
N TYR A 22 11.42 9.19 -1.79
CA TYR A 22 10.56 8.16 -2.32
C TYR A 22 9.13 8.66 -2.52
N TYR A 23 8.54 9.30 -1.51
CA TYR A 23 7.15 9.76 -1.56
C TYR A 23 6.93 10.99 -2.42
N ASN A 24 7.89 11.91 -2.42
CA ASN A 24 7.84 13.16 -3.16
C ASN A 24 9.11 13.29 -4.00
N LYS A 25 8.98 13.00 -5.30
CA LYS A 25 10.06 12.98 -6.29
C LYS A 25 10.25 14.33 -7.01
N LEU A 26 9.57 15.39 -6.58
CA LEU A 26 9.75 16.72 -7.17
C LEU A 26 11.17 17.24 -6.89
N THR A 27 11.81 17.78 -7.92
CA THR A 27 13.19 18.30 -7.88
C THR A 27 13.24 19.81 -8.10
N ASP A 28 12.65 20.27 -9.19
CA ASP A 28 12.67 21.67 -9.66
C ASP A 28 11.41 22.42 -9.24
N ASN A 29 11.39 23.73 -9.51
CA ASN A 29 10.19 24.56 -9.34
C ASN A 29 9.14 24.17 -10.40
N VAL A 30 8.25 23.25 -10.03
CA VAL A 30 7.18 22.79 -10.90
C VAL A 30 5.99 23.74 -10.79
N THR A 31 5.51 24.21 -11.93
CA THR A 31 4.29 25.02 -12.00
C THR A 31 3.07 24.15 -11.72
N LEU A 32 2.20 24.60 -10.82
CA LEU A 32 0.89 23.98 -10.62
C LEU A 32 -0.04 24.31 -11.79
N GLY A 33 -0.76 23.33 -12.30
CA GLY A 33 -1.80 23.56 -13.29
C GLY A 33 -3.14 23.92 -12.66
N ASN A 34 -4.17 23.90 -13.49
CA ASN A 34 -5.45 24.54 -13.19
C ASN A 34 -6.32 23.79 -12.15
N ASN A 35 -6.02 22.51 -11.86
CA ASN A 35 -6.80 21.78 -10.84
C ASN A 35 -6.29 22.04 -9.42
N ALA A 36 -5.19 22.77 -9.26
CA ALA A 36 -4.67 23.09 -7.95
C ALA A 36 -5.59 24.09 -7.23
N ILE A 37 -6.19 23.63 -6.14
CA ILE A 37 -7.09 24.43 -5.32
C ILE A 37 -6.36 24.93 -4.07
N LYS A 38 -6.80 26.07 -3.53
CA LYS A 38 -6.35 26.50 -2.19
C LYS A 38 -6.73 25.43 -1.15
N LEU A 39 -5.92 25.27 -0.11
CA LEU A 39 -6.21 24.33 0.98
C LEU A 39 -7.56 24.62 1.66
N GLU A 40 -7.94 25.88 1.84
CA GLU A 40 -9.28 26.26 2.35
C GLU A 40 -10.43 25.85 1.43
N ALA A 41 -10.17 25.69 0.14
CA ALA A 41 -11.18 25.31 -0.84
C ALA A 41 -11.39 23.79 -0.93
N LEU A 42 -10.54 22.98 -0.26
CA LEU A 42 -10.73 21.53 -0.18
C LEU A 42 -11.97 21.23 0.68
N LYS A 43 -13.06 20.82 0.02
CA LYS A 43 -14.31 20.46 0.68
C LYS A 43 -14.41 18.96 0.90
N MET A 44 -15.10 18.57 1.98
CA MET A 44 -15.38 17.16 2.25
C MET A 44 -16.25 16.56 1.12
N PRO A 45 -15.79 15.50 0.44
CA PRO A 45 -16.53 14.90 -0.65
C PRO A 45 -17.69 14.02 -0.15
N LYS A 46 -18.71 13.78 -1.01
CA LYS A 46 -19.84 12.89 -0.67
C LYS A 46 -19.38 11.44 -0.44
N ARG A 47 -18.44 10.95 -1.25
CA ARG A 47 -17.78 9.63 -1.17
C ARG A 47 -16.30 9.79 -0.87
N LYS A 48 -15.60 8.73 -0.46
CA LYS A 48 -14.14 8.75 -0.16
C LYS A 48 -13.75 9.75 0.95
N ARG A 49 -14.62 9.96 1.95
CA ARG A 49 -14.40 10.91 3.05
C ARG A 49 -13.11 10.67 3.85
N VAL A 50 -12.69 9.41 3.98
CA VAL A 50 -11.44 9.06 4.70
C VAL A 50 -10.23 9.75 4.09
N TYR A 51 -10.16 9.85 2.76
CA TYR A 51 -9.08 10.54 2.05
C TYR A 51 -9.02 12.03 2.43
N TYR A 52 -10.19 12.67 2.54
CA TYR A 52 -10.29 14.05 2.98
C TYR A 52 -9.77 14.23 4.42
N PHE A 53 -10.21 13.38 5.36
CA PHE A 53 -9.76 13.48 6.75
C PHE A 53 -8.26 13.24 6.90
N ASP A 54 -7.71 12.24 6.20
CA ASP A 54 -6.27 11.96 6.22
C ASP A 54 -5.44 13.09 5.60
N ALA A 55 -5.94 13.73 4.53
CA ALA A 55 -5.28 14.89 3.94
C ALA A 55 -5.33 16.11 4.90
N VAL A 56 -6.51 16.45 5.42
CA VAL A 56 -6.72 17.61 6.30
C VAL A 56 -5.95 17.49 7.62
N GLU A 57 -5.73 16.27 8.12
CA GLU A 57 -4.92 16.04 9.32
C GLU A 57 -3.56 16.74 9.26
N PHE A 58 -2.93 16.75 8.08
CA PHE A 58 -1.60 17.31 7.86
C PHE A 58 -1.61 18.66 7.12
N THR A 59 -2.52 18.88 6.16
CA THR A 59 -2.57 20.16 5.43
C THR A 59 -2.97 21.33 6.32
N ARG A 60 -3.77 21.10 7.37
CA ARG A 60 -4.16 22.14 8.37
C ARG A 60 -2.99 22.82 9.09
N PHE A 61 -1.77 22.28 8.99
CA PHE A 61 -0.59 22.89 9.59
C PHE A 61 0.01 24.01 8.73
N PHE A 62 -0.38 24.11 7.46
CA PHE A 62 0.15 25.06 6.50
C PHE A 62 -0.81 26.23 6.25
N ASN A 63 -0.33 27.31 5.63
CA ASN A 63 -1.16 28.47 5.29
C ASN A 63 -2.28 28.03 4.32
N HIS A 64 -3.54 28.35 4.65
CA HIS A 64 -4.70 27.90 3.90
C HIS A 64 -4.78 28.47 2.47
N GLN A 65 -4.01 29.51 2.15
CA GLN A 65 -3.89 30.11 0.82
C GLN A 65 -2.97 29.33 -0.13
N LEU A 66 -2.15 28.40 0.39
CA LEU A 66 -1.34 27.52 -0.45
C LEU A 66 -2.26 26.62 -1.30
N LYS A 67 -1.79 26.22 -2.47
CA LYS A 67 -2.53 25.40 -3.42
C LYS A 67 -1.96 23.99 -3.55
N ALA A 68 -2.84 23.02 -3.75
CA ALA A 68 -2.47 21.64 -4.09
C ALA A 68 -3.55 20.96 -4.96
N SER A 69 -3.12 20.04 -5.81
CA SER A 69 -4.02 19.12 -6.53
C SER A 69 -4.18 17.84 -5.73
N PHE A 70 -5.41 17.32 -5.63
CA PHE A 70 -5.73 16.10 -4.88
C PHE A 70 -6.45 15.09 -5.77
N LEU A 71 -5.91 13.86 -5.84
CA LEU A 71 -6.52 12.75 -6.56
C LEU A 71 -6.89 11.65 -5.57
N PHE A 72 -8.14 11.69 -5.09
CA PHE A 72 -8.64 10.71 -4.13
C PHE A 72 -9.18 9.45 -4.82
N GLY A 73 -8.64 8.30 -4.44
CA GLY A 73 -9.08 6.98 -4.90
C GLY A 73 -7.91 6.06 -5.19
N ASP A 74 -8.21 5.04 -5.99
CA ASP A 74 -7.25 4.08 -6.52
C ASP A 74 -6.69 4.68 -7.82
N ILE A 75 -5.50 5.30 -7.73
CA ILE A 75 -4.87 5.99 -8.86
C ILE A 75 -3.82 5.06 -9.47
N THR A 76 -4.06 4.68 -10.71
CA THR A 76 -3.26 3.70 -11.47
C THR A 76 -2.48 4.33 -12.62
N HIS A 77 -2.47 5.65 -12.71
CA HIS A 77 -1.74 6.42 -13.72
C HIS A 77 -0.92 7.51 -13.04
N VAL A 78 0.05 8.05 -13.79
CA VAL A 78 0.78 9.24 -13.36
C VAL A 78 -0.03 10.47 -13.82
N PRO A 79 -0.35 11.43 -12.93
CA PRO A 79 -1.07 12.63 -13.31
C PRO A 79 -0.17 13.60 -14.08
N ASP A 80 -0.78 14.44 -14.93
CA ASP A 80 -0.06 15.41 -15.78
C ASP A 80 0.59 16.54 -14.96
N GLU A 81 0.08 16.80 -13.75
CA GLU A 81 0.58 17.80 -12.82
C GLU A 81 0.84 17.20 -11.43
N PRO A 82 1.75 17.80 -10.62
CA PRO A 82 1.98 17.37 -9.25
C PRO A 82 0.67 17.28 -8.46
N SER A 83 0.34 16.07 -8.04
CA SER A 83 -0.92 15.78 -7.36
C SER A 83 -0.67 14.87 -6.17
N ILE A 84 -1.33 15.19 -5.05
CA ILE A 84 -1.33 14.36 -3.85
C ILE A 84 -2.27 13.18 -4.10
N THR A 85 -1.71 11.97 -4.01
CA THR A 85 -2.41 10.69 -4.25
C THR A 85 -2.11 9.68 -3.14
N LYS A 86 -2.97 8.66 -3.03
CA LYS A 86 -2.76 7.47 -2.19
C LYS A 86 -1.81 6.49 -2.87
N SER A 87 -2.02 6.27 -4.17
CA SER A 87 -1.35 5.24 -4.97
C SER A 87 -0.80 5.78 -6.28
N ARG A 88 0.14 5.05 -6.85
CA ARG A 88 0.73 5.29 -8.19
C ARG A 88 1.36 4.02 -8.77
N PRO A 89 1.62 3.96 -10.08
CA PRO A 89 2.45 2.91 -10.66
C PRO A 89 3.86 2.88 -10.05
N VAL A 90 4.39 1.68 -9.81
CA VAL A 90 5.78 1.47 -9.35
C VAL A 90 6.78 1.86 -10.44
N GLN A 91 6.49 1.45 -11.69
CA GLN A 91 7.36 1.66 -12.84
C GLN A 91 7.11 3.01 -13.51
N GLY A 92 8.14 3.50 -14.22
CA GLY A 92 8.08 4.72 -15.01
C GLY A 92 8.29 6.02 -14.22
N GLU A 93 8.14 7.13 -14.94
CA GLU A 93 8.34 8.48 -14.42
C GLU A 93 7.13 8.98 -13.63
N ASN A 94 7.01 8.54 -12.39
CA ASN A 94 5.89 8.86 -11.51
C ASN A 94 6.08 10.11 -10.65
N LYS A 95 6.91 11.08 -11.11
CA LYS A 95 7.31 12.26 -10.33
C LYS A 95 6.15 13.15 -9.86
N ASN A 96 5.09 13.22 -10.67
CA ASN A 96 3.90 14.01 -10.37
C ASN A 96 2.96 13.32 -9.36
N SER A 97 3.14 12.03 -9.11
CA SER A 97 2.37 11.30 -8.11
C SER A 97 3.02 11.45 -6.74
N VAL A 98 2.64 12.51 -6.01
CA VAL A 98 3.14 12.77 -4.66
C VAL A 98 2.33 11.94 -3.66
N ILE A 99 3.00 10.99 -3.00
CA ILE A 99 2.34 10.01 -2.13
C ILE A 99 2.17 10.58 -0.73
N LEU A 100 0.92 10.64 -0.25
CA LEU A 100 0.59 10.92 1.14
C LEU A 100 -0.06 9.68 1.78
N LYS A 101 0.06 9.53 3.10
CA LYS A 101 -0.52 8.41 3.85
C LYS A 101 -2.04 8.52 3.95
N LEU A 102 -2.73 8.22 2.85
CA LEU A 102 -4.19 8.30 2.72
C LEU A 102 -4.85 6.93 2.87
N GLU A 103 -6.12 6.96 3.24
CA GLU A 103 -6.95 5.79 3.56
C GLU A 103 -6.33 4.87 4.63
N LYS A 104 -5.66 5.50 5.60
CA LYS A 104 -4.73 4.80 6.50
C LYS A 104 -5.43 3.79 7.43
N SER A 105 -6.68 4.05 7.80
CA SER A 105 -7.45 3.18 8.70
C SER A 105 -7.72 1.80 8.09
N ARG A 106 -7.85 1.71 6.76
CA ARG A 106 -8.07 0.44 6.06
C ARG A 106 -6.76 -0.27 5.73
N HIS A 107 -5.73 0.48 5.39
CA HIS A 107 -4.48 -0.08 4.90
C HIS A 107 -3.45 -0.37 6.00
N PHE A 108 -3.35 0.45 7.04
CA PHE A 108 -2.30 0.34 8.06
C PHE A 108 -2.82 -0.29 9.37
N MET A 109 -3.57 -1.38 9.23
CA MET A 109 -3.87 -2.29 10.33
C MET A 109 -2.76 -3.32 10.44
N PHE A 110 -2.20 -3.49 11.63
CA PHE A 110 -1.18 -4.50 11.90
C PHE A 110 -1.73 -5.52 12.89
N VAL A 111 -1.59 -6.80 12.53
CA VAL A 111 -1.99 -7.93 13.35
C VAL A 111 -1.21 -7.88 14.67
N LYS A 112 -1.91 -8.19 15.76
CA LYS A 112 -1.34 -8.38 17.08
C LYS A 112 -1.76 -9.76 17.55
N TYR A 113 -0.82 -10.53 18.09
CA TYR A 113 -1.05 -11.89 18.58
C TYR A 113 -1.55 -12.82 17.46
N ASP A 114 -0.61 -13.49 16.81
CA ASP A 114 -0.91 -14.49 15.79
C ASP A 114 -0.26 -15.82 16.16
N MET A 115 -0.87 -16.92 15.77
CA MET A 115 -0.34 -18.24 16.03
C MET A 115 0.98 -18.47 15.25
N PRO A 116 1.90 -19.29 15.76
CA PRO A 116 3.14 -19.62 15.05
C PRO A 116 2.87 -20.22 13.66
N PHE A 117 3.70 -19.88 12.67
CA PHE A 117 3.57 -20.37 11.28
C PHE A 117 3.47 -21.90 11.20
N VAL A 118 4.25 -22.60 12.03
CA VAL A 118 4.30 -24.07 12.08
C VAL A 118 2.96 -24.71 12.48
N ASN A 119 2.10 -23.98 13.18
CA ASN A 119 0.80 -24.46 13.66
C ASN A 119 -0.34 -24.15 12.67
N LYS A 120 -0.06 -23.40 11.59
CA LYS A 120 -1.06 -23.00 10.60
C LYS A 120 -1.27 -24.11 9.56
N LYS A 121 -2.43 -24.10 8.90
CA LYS A 121 -2.77 -25.05 7.84
C LYS A 121 -1.82 -24.90 6.65
N ASN A 122 -1.35 -26.02 6.10
CA ASN A 122 -0.54 -26.12 4.87
C ASN A 122 -1.36 -25.79 3.61
N MET A 123 -2.01 -24.63 3.60
CA MET A 123 -2.89 -24.17 2.54
C MET A 123 -2.78 -22.66 2.40
N MET A 124 -3.11 -22.18 1.19
CA MET A 124 -3.34 -20.77 0.94
C MET A 124 -4.82 -20.43 1.03
N VAL A 125 -5.15 -19.25 1.54
CA VAL A 125 -6.53 -18.75 1.58
C VAL A 125 -6.69 -17.44 0.82
N TRP A 126 -7.86 -17.27 0.22
CA TRP A 126 -8.29 -15.98 -0.34
C TRP A 126 -9.81 -15.83 -0.32
N ARG A 127 -10.26 -14.61 0.00
CA ARG A 127 -11.64 -14.15 -0.16
C ARG A 127 -11.63 -12.77 -0.81
N GLY A 128 -12.25 -12.63 -1.97
CA GLY A 128 -12.28 -11.33 -2.64
C GLY A 128 -13.24 -11.24 -3.82
N VAL A 129 -13.28 -10.05 -4.44
CA VAL A 129 -14.15 -9.77 -5.59
C VAL A 129 -13.32 -9.91 -6.86
N THR A 130 -13.82 -10.72 -7.80
CA THR A 130 -13.25 -11.04 -9.13
C THR A 130 -13.46 -9.95 -10.19
N GLY A 131 -14.06 -8.82 -9.80
CA GLY A 131 -14.45 -7.74 -10.69
C GLY A 131 -15.94 -7.77 -11.02
N SER A 132 -16.37 -6.85 -11.88
CA SER A 132 -17.74 -6.71 -12.37
C SER A 132 -17.70 -6.17 -13.81
N ALA A 133 -18.87 -5.96 -14.42
CA ALA A 133 -18.96 -5.30 -15.72
C ALA A 133 -18.33 -3.88 -15.73
N SER A 134 -18.24 -3.22 -14.58
CA SER A 134 -17.67 -1.87 -14.44
C SER A 134 -16.30 -1.83 -13.74
N GLU A 135 -15.81 -2.95 -13.22
CA GLU A 135 -14.51 -3.07 -12.57
C GLU A 135 -13.72 -4.22 -13.18
N ASN A 136 -12.77 -3.89 -14.07
CA ASN A 136 -11.91 -4.89 -14.69
C ASN A 136 -10.91 -5.46 -13.66
N ARG A 137 -11.14 -6.70 -13.23
CA ARG A 137 -10.21 -7.49 -12.41
C ARG A 137 -10.02 -8.89 -12.98
N GLN A 138 -9.91 -8.99 -14.31
CA GLN A 138 -9.78 -10.27 -15.03
C GLN A 138 -8.62 -11.14 -14.50
N HIS A 139 -7.56 -10.52 -13.98
CA HIS A 139 -6.45 -11.24 -13.36
C HIS A 139 -6.88 -12.06 -12.12
N ARG A 140 -7.84 -11.58 -11.33
CA ARG A 140 -8.42 -12.34 -10.20
C ARG A 140 -9.34 -13.45 -10.67
N LEU A 141 -10.08 -13.22 -11.76
CA LEU A 141 -10.91 -14.24 -12.39
C LEU A 141 -10.02 -15.38 -12.91
N LYS A 142 -8.96 -15.04 -13.65
CA LYS A 142 -7.95 -15.98 -14.15
C LYS A 142 -7.32 -16.78 -13.01
N PHE A 143 -7.00 -16.14 -11.89
CA PHE A 143 -6.46 -16.84 -10.72
C PHE A 143 -7.38 -17.95 -10.22
N LEU A 144 -8.67 -17.66 -10.05
CA LEU A 144 -9.67 -18.66 -9.65
C LEU A 144 -9.88 -19.74 -10.71
N GLN A 145 -9.92 -19.37 -12.00
CA GLN A 145 -10.03 -20.35 -13.09
C GLN A 145 -8.94 -21.42 -13.04
N ILE A 146 -7.71 -21.02 -12.72
CA ILE A 146 -6.57 -21.94 -12.67
C ILE A 146 -6.56 -22.75 -11.36
N HIS A 147 -6.82 -22.08 -10.21
CA HIS A 147 -6.47 -22.63 -8.90
C HIS A 147 -7.66 -22.94 -7.97
N PHE A 148 -8.91 -22.71 -8.37
CA PHE A 148 -10.07 -22.88 -7.48
C PHE A 148 -10.18 -24.28 -6.88
N ASN A 149 -9.89 -25.31 -7.69
CA ASN A 149 -9.95 -26.72 -7.27
C ASN A 149 -8.61 -27.26 -6.73
N SER A 150 -7.58 -26.41 -6.57
CA SER A 150 -6.30 -26.84 -6.03
C SER A 150 -6.45 -27.32 -4.58
N PRO A 151 -5.95 -28.52 -4.20
CA PRO A 151 -6.02 -29.00 -2.83
C PRO A 151 -5.15 -28.17 -1.86
N LEU A 152 -4.23 -27.36 -2.39
CA LEU A 152 -3.40 -26.44 -1.60
C LEU A 152 -4.11 -25.12 -1.31
N CYS A 153 -5.33 -24.90 -1.81
CA CYS A 153 -5.99 -23.62 -1.75
C CYS A 153 -7.41 -23.69 -1.16
N ASN A 154 -7.76 -22.64 -0.40
CA ASN A 154 -9.11 -22.34 0.03
C ASN A 154 -9.50 -20.97 -0.55
N LEU A 155 -9.97 -20.97 -1.80
CA LEU A 155 -10.33 -19.77 -2.54
C LEU A 155 -11.84 -19.55 -2.55
N GLY A 156 -12.25 -18.29 -2.67
CA GLY A 156 -13.66 -17.97 -2.88
C GLY A 156 -13.87 -16.54 -3.34
N LYS A 157 -14.77 -16.36 -4.31
CA LYS A 157 -15.33 -15.05 -4.60
C LYS A 157 -16.35 -14.68 -3.53
N VAL A 158 -16.43 -13.41 -3.18
CA VAL A 158 -17.45 -12.87 -2.26
C VAL A 158 -18.34 -11.87 -3.00
N GLY A 159 -19.65 -11.92 -2.77
CA GLY A 159 -20.62 -11.05 -3.43
C GLY A 159 -20.80 -11.34 -4.93
N GLY A 160 -21.39 -10.39 -5.66
CA GLY A 160 -21.78 -10.53 -7.07
C GLY A 160 -20.65 -10.37 -8.10
N GLY A 161 -19.45 -10.84 -7.78
CA GLY A 161 -18.32 -10.82 -8.73
C GLY A 161 -18.48 -11.82 -9.88
N LEU A 162 -17.72 -11.60 -10.97
CA LEU A 162 -17.68 -12.49 -12.14
C LEU A 162 -17.25 -13.93 -11.78
N GLY A 163 -17.66 -14.89 -12.62
CA GLY A 163 -17.32 -16.31 -12.51
C GLY A 163 -18.45 -17.18 -11.93
N PRO A 164 -18.32 -18.52 -12.02
CA PRO A 164 -19.31 -19.50 -11.58
C PRO A 164 -19.76 -19.34 -10.12
N ASP A 165 -21.02 -19.68 -9.84
CA ASP A 165 -21.60 -19.59 -8.50
C ASP A 165 -20.98 -20.56 -7.50
N GLU A 166 -20.40 -21.68 -7.96
CA GLU A 166 -19.66 -22.61 -7.11
C GLU A 166 -18.44 -21.96 -6.42
N TRP A 167 -17.90 -20.89 -7.02
CA TRP A 167 -16.80 -20.11 -6.44
C TRP A 167 -17.26 -19.19 -5.32
N LEU A 168 -18.57 -18.96 -5.17
CA LEU A 168 -19.13 -18.10 -4.14
C LEU A 168 -18.91 -18.74 -2.78
N LYS A 169 -18.18 -18.03 -1.90
CA LYS A 169 -17.98 -18.40 -0.50
C LYS A 169 -18.40 -17.26 0.42
N GLY A 170 -18.65 -17.59 1.68
CA GLY A 170 -18.82 -16.59 2.73
C GLY A 170 -17.59 -15.71 2.91
N ARG A 171 -17.79 -14.48 3.40
CA ARG A 171 -16.69 -13.63 3.86
C ARG A 171 -15.95 -14.34 5.02
N MET A 172 -14.65 -14.09 5.11
CA MET A 172 -13.84 -14.52 6.26
C MET A 172 -13.29 -13.31 7.00
N THR A 173 -13.19 -13.41 8.31
CA THR A 173 -12.48 -12.44 9.15
C THR A 173 -10.98 -12.50 8.88
N ILE A 174 -10.22 -11.55 9.45
CA ILE A 174 -8.75 -11.62 9.42
C ILE A 174 -8.30 -12.85 10.21
N ASP A 175 -8.82 -13.07 11.41
CA ASP A 175 -8.42 -14.18 12.29
C ASP A 175 -8.66 -15.57 11.66
N GLU A 176 -9.77 -15.74 10.94
CA GLU A 176 -10.03 -16.98 10.20
C GLU A 176 -9.02 -17.22 9.07
N GLN A 177 -8.58 -16.15 8.40
CA GLN A 177 -7.55 -16.24 7.36
C GLN A 177 -6.15 -16.48 7.96
N LEU A 178 -5.89 -16.00 9.17
CA LEU A 178 -4.64 -16.25 9.88
C LEU A 178 -4.45 -17.71 10.30
N ALA A 179 -5.48 -18.56 10.21
CA ALA A 179 -5.31 -20.01 10.38
C ALA A 179 -4.50 -20.70 9.25
N TYR A 180 -4.18 -19.97 8.17
CA TYR A 180 -3.54 -20.50 6.97
C TYR A 180 -2.09 -20.01 6.86
N LYS A 181 -1.18 -20.89 6.44
CA LYS A 181 0.23 -20.53 6.26
C LYS A 181 0.40 -19.44 5.21
N PHE A 182 -0.42 -19.46 4.17
CA PHE A 182 -0.28 -18.55 3.03
C PHE A 182 -1.56 -17.74 2.81
N ILE A 183 -1.42 -16.46 2.49
CA ILE A 183 -2.55 -15.58 2.19
C ILE A 183 -2.25 -14.85 0.88
N LEU A 184 -3.14 -15.02 -0.10
CA LEU A 184 -2.98 -14.41 -1.41
C LEU A 184 -3.18 -12.88 -1.32
N CYS A 185 -2.19 -12.14 -1.79
CA CYS A 185 -2.16 -10.68 -1.80
C CYS A 185 -2.19 -10.13 -3.25
N ILE A 186 -3.19 -10.55 -4.03
CA ILE A 186 -3.36 -10.11 -5.41
C ILE A 186 -4.03 -8.72 -5.49
N GLU A 187 -3.45 -7.85 -6.32
CA GLU A 187 -3.89 -6.48 -6.56
C GLU A 187 -5.36 -6.39 -6.99
N GLY A 188 -5.98 -5.25 -6.70
CA GLY A 188 -7.37 -4.96 -7.03
C GLY A 188 -7.46 -4.02 -8.21
N ASN A 189 -7.98 -2.82 -7.96
CA ASN A 189 -7.84 -1.71 -8.90
C ASN A 189 -6.41 -1.15 -8.82
N ASP A 190 -5.89 -0.96 -7.61
CA ASP A 190 -4.49 -0.59 -7.34
C ASP A 190 -3.81 -1.68 -6.49
N VAL A 191 -3.46 -1.42 -5.23
CA VAL A 191 -2.73 -2.35 -4.37
C VAL A 191 -3.64 -3.38 -3.72
N ALA A 192 -3.06 -4.52 -3.33
CA ALA A 192 -3.73 -5.48 -2.46
C ALA A 192 -3.91 -4.87 -1.06
N THR A 193 -5.16 -4.57 -0.68
CA THR A 193 -5.47 -3.96 0.63
C THR A 193 -4.95 -4.81 1.79
N ASN A 194 -4.92 -6.14 1.64
CA ASN A 194 -4.54 -7.06 2.70
C ASN A 194 -3.03 -7.17 2.97
N LEU A 195 -2.19 -6.80 2.00
CA LEU A 195 -0.74 -7.05 2.07
C LEU A 195 -0.10 -6.61 3.38
N LYS A 196 -0.45 -5.41 3.86
CA LYS A 196 0.16 -4.78 5.04
C LYS A 196 -0.15 -5.55 6.32
N TRP A 197 -1.39 -6.05 6.47
CA TRP A 197 -1.74 -6.84 7.66
C TRP A 197 -1.23 -8.27 7.55
N VAL A 198 -1.20 -8.86 6.35
CA VAL A 198 -0.61 -10.19 6.11
C VAL A 198 0.87 -10.18 6.45
N MET A 199 1.64 -9.22 5.92
CA MET A 199 3.07 -9.10 6.21
C MET A 199 3.37 -8.77 7.68
N SER A 200 2.39 -8.27 8.44
CA SER A 200 2.51 -8.05 9.89
C SER A 200 2.14 -9.27 10.73
N SER A 201 1.68 -10.33 10.09
CA SER A 201 1.25 -11.59 10.71
C SER A 201 2.31 -12.68 10.56
N ASN A 202 2.04 -13.86 11.11
CA ASN A 202 2.86 -15.06 10.93
C ASN A 202 2.40 -15.91 9.73
N SER A 203 1.60 -15.35 8.81
CA SER A 203 1.27 -15.95 7.53
C SER A 203 2.09 -15.31 6.41
N LEU A 204 2.52 -16.10 5.42
CA LEU A 204 3.26 -15.62 4.27
C LEU A 204 2.34 -14.96 3.24
N ALA A 205 2.68 -13.74 2.84
CA ALA A 205 2.07 -13.09 1.68
C ALA A 205 2.53 -13.81 0.41
N VAL A 206 1.57 -14.20 -0.43
CA VAL A 206 1.81 -14.78 -1.76
C VAL A 206 1.25 -13.84 -2.80
N MET A 207 2.10 -13.34 -3.69
CA MET A 207 1.68 -12.37 -4.72
C MET A 207 2.66 -12.30 -5.88
N PRO A 208 2.21 -11.86 -7.07
CA PRO A 208 3.11 -11.37 -8.11
C PRO A 208 3.85 -10.11 -7.67
N ARG A 209 4.78 -9.64 -8.51
CA ARG A 209 5.48 -8.38 -8.24
C ARG A 209 4.46 -7.22 -8.22
N PRO A 210 4.55 -6.31 -7.23
CA PRO A 210 3.61 -5.19 -7.15
C PRO A 210 3.75 -4.27 -8.35
N THR A 211 2.62 -3.88 -8.93
CA THR A 211 2.59 -2.94 -10.06
C THR A 211 2.24 -1.53 -9.60
N TYR A 212 1.59 -1.42 -8.45
CA TYR A 212 1.26 -0.16 -7.79
C TYR A 212 1.88 -0.07 -6.40
N GLU A 213 2.08 1.16 -5.93
CA GLU A 213 2.59 1.45 -4.60
C GLU A 213 1.81 2.56 -3.92
N THR A 214 1.88 2.56 -2.60
CA THR A 214 1.30 3.54 -1.69
C THR A 214 2.38 4.03 -0.73
N TRP A 215 1.95 4.66 0.36
CA TRP A 215 2.82 4.97 1.49
C TRP A 215 3.61 3.77 2.04
N PHE A 216 3.15 2.53 1.80
CA PHE A 216 3.84 1.32 2.23
C PHE A 216 5.04 0.92 1.37
N MET A 217 5.33 1.67 0.30
CA MET A 217 6.51 1.49 -0.55
C MET A 217 6.62 0.10 -1.16
N GLU A 218 5.50 -0.41 -1.68
CA GLU A 218 5.41 -1.73 -2.30
C GLU A 218 6.50 -1.96 -3.36
N GLY A 219 6.89 -0.90 -4.09
CA GLY A 219 8.00 -0.96 -5.06
C GLY A 219 9.38 -1.29 -4.48
N THR A 220 9.57 -1.25 -3.16
CA THR A 220 10.81 -1.64 -2.48
C THR A 220 10.79 -3.09 -1.95
N LEU A 221 9.68 -3.80 -2.13
CA LEU A 221 9.57 -5.19 -1.71
C LEU A 221 10.40 -6.11 -2.60
N ILE A 222 11.43 -6.71 -2.01
CA ILE A 222 12.26 -7.75 -2.64
C ILE A 222 11.50 -9.09 -2.67
N PRO A 223 11.31 -9.71 -3.86
CA PRO A 223 10.68 -11.02 -4.01
C PRO A 223 11.49 -12.10 -3.31
N ASP A 224 10.81 -13.08 -2.71
CA ASP A 224 11.40 -14.22 -2.00
C ASP A 224 12.29 -13.86 -0.81
N TYR A 225 12.23 -12.59 -0.42
CA TYR A 225 12.86 -12.05 0.77
C TYR A 225 11.80 -11.50 1.72
N HIS A 226 10.88 -10.64 1.23
CA HIS A 226 9.79 -10.10 2.05
C HIS A 226 8.44 -10.82 1.86
N TYR A 227 8.26 -11.53 0.76
CA TYR A 227 7.03 -12.24 0.41
C TYR A 227 7.36 -13.41 -0.53
N VAL A 228 6.44 -14.36 -0.66
CA VAL A 228 6.56 -15.46 -1.63
C VAL A 228 6.11 -14.93 -3.00
N ALA A 229 7.06 -14.76 -3.91
CA ALA A 229 6.77 -14.35 -5.27
C ALA A 229 6.23 -15.53 -6.09
N ILE A 230 5.22 -15.23 -6.92
CA ILE A 230 4.67 -16.10 -7.97
C ILE A 230 4.70 -15.37 -9.31
N LYS A 231 4.65 -16.10 -10.42
CA LYS A 231 4.59 -15.53 -11.78
C LYS A 231 3.28 -14.79 -12.02
N ASP A 232 3.32 -13.82 -12.93
CA ASP A 232 2.14 -13.04 -13.33
C ASP A 232 1.06 -13.88 -14.03
N ASP A 233 1.42 -15.04 -14.57
CA ASP A 233 0.50 -16.01 -15.15
C ASP A 233 -0.01 -17.07 -14.14
N TYR A 234 0.50 -17.02 -12.90
CA TYR A 234 0.20 -17.91 -11.78
C TYR A 234 0.57 -19.38 -11.98
N SER A 235 1.39 -19.69 -13.00
CA SER A 235 1.70 -21.07 -13.38
C SER A 235 2.54 -21.83 -12.34
N ASP A 236 3.26 -21.12 -11.47
CA ASP A 236 4.17 -21.70 -10.48
C ASP A 236 3.58 -21.82 -9.06
N LEU A 237 2.32 -21.43 -8.84
CA LEU A 237 1.75 -21.32 -7.49
C LEU A 237 1.94 -22.58 -6.64
N GLU A 238 1.52 -23.76 -7.14
CA GLU A 238 1.54 -24.99 -6.35
C GLU A 238 2.97 -25.43 -6.01
N GLU A 239 3.92 -25.24 -6.93
CA GLU A 239 5.35 -25.48 -6.72
C GLU A 239 5.86 -24.59 -5.58
N ARG A 240 5.55 -23.29 -5.64
CA ARG A 240 5.96 -22.31 -4.62
C ARG A 240 5.39 -22.65 -3.24
N LEU A 241 4.09 -22.95 -3.15
CA LEU A 241 3.46 -23.33 -1.89
C LEU A 241 4.08 -24.61 -1.31
N THR A 242 4.25 -25.64 -2.14
CA THR A 242 4.85 -26.92 -1.73
C THR A 242 6.27 -26.75 -1.23
N TYR A 243 7.08 -25.92 -1.91
CA TYR A 243 8.44 -25.61 -1.48
C TYR A 243 8.48 -25.04 -0.05
N TYR A 244 7.69 -24.01 0.27
CA TYR A 244 7.71 -23.40 1.60
C TYR A 244 7.00 -24.23 2.68
N ILE A 245 6.12 -25.17 2.29
CA ILE A 245 5.58 -26.17 3.21
C ILE A 245 6.71 -27.12 3.66
N ASN A 246 7.51 -27.59 2.72
CA ASN A 246 8.58 -28.56 2.97
C ASN A 246 9.88 -27.92 3.51
N ASN A 247 10.06 -26.62 3.33
CA ASN A 247 11.23 -25.86 3.78
C ASN A 247 10.80 -24.77 4.77
N THR A 248 10.41 -25.20 5.97
CA THR A 248 9.86 -24.31 7.00
C THR A 248 10.86 -23.25 7.47
N ASP A 249 12.15 -23.57 7.53
CA ASP A 249 13.23 -22.62 7.82
C ASP A 249 13.23 -21.44 6.84
N LYS A 250 13.09 -21.72 5.54
CA LYS A 250 13.00 -20.69 4.49
C LYS A 250 11.73 -19.85 4.58
N ALA A 251 10.62 -20.46 4.97
CA ALA A 251 9.40 -19.71 5.25
C ALA A 251 9.57 -18.75 6.44
N LEU A 252 10.24 -19.20 7.50
CA LEU A 252 10.50 -18.38 8.70
C LEU A 252 11.48 -17.24 8.40
N GLU A 253 12.46 -17.43 7.52
CA GLU A 253 13.35 -16.36 7.03
C GLU A 253 12.54 -15.23 6.36
N ILE A 254 11.60 -15.56 5.47
CA ILE A 254 10.73 -14.55 4.82
C ILE A 254 9.87 -13.83 5.86
N LEU A 255 9.29 -14.53 6.83
CA LEU A 255 8.48 -13.89 7.88
C LEU A 255 9.30 -12.90 8.70
N LYS A 256 10.53 -13.26 9.08
CA LYS A 256 11.43 -12.36 9.80
C LYS A 256 11.66 -11.08 8.99
N ASN A 257 12.01 -11.22 7.72
CA ASN A 257 12.26 -10.08 6.83
C ASN A 257 11.00 -9.23 6.61
N ALA A 258 9.83 -9.86 6.49
CA ALA A 258 8.55 -9.17 6.39
C ALA A 258 8.27 -8.35 7.67
N HIS A 259 8.51 -8.90 8.86
CA HIS A 259 8.34 -8.19 10.13
C HIS A 259 9.32 -7.02 10.27
N ASP A 260 10.58 -7.23 9.90
CA ASP A 260 11.60 -6.18 9.86
C ASP A 260 11.16 -5.04 8.91
N TYR A 261 10.62 -5.39 7.74
CA TYR A 261 10.02 -4.43 6.81
C TYR A 261 8.81 -3.72 7.42
N ILE A 262 7.90 -4.40 8.11
CA ILE A 262 6.73 -3.77 8.77
C ILE A 262 7.15 -2.79 9.87
N ASN A 263 8.19 -3.11 10.63
CA ASN A 263 8.62 -2.33 11.80
C ASN A 263 8.94 -0.88 11.46
N GLN A 264 9.37 -0.61 10.22
CA GLN A 264 9.64 0.75 9.76
C GLN A 264 8.40 1.67 9.76
N PHE A 265 7.18 1.12 9.72
CA PHE A 265 5.93 1.90 9.69
C PHE A 265 5.26 2.07 11.06
N ARG A 266 5.83 1.50 12.13
CA ARG A 266 5.22 1.49 13.47
C ARG A 266 5.48 2.77 14.27
N ASN A 267 6.53 3.54 13.95
CA ASN A 267 6.83 4.77 14.68
C ASN A 267 5.90 5.91 14.22
N LYS A 268 4.80 6.12 14.97
CA LYS A 268 3.81 7.15 14.64
C LYS A 268 4.41 8.56 14.53
N LYS A 269 5.32 8.95 15.42
CA LYS A 269 5.90 10.31 15.41
C LYS A 269 6.73 10.53 14.14
N ARG A 270 7.49 9.52 13.70
CA ARG A 270 8.25 9.55 12.44
C ARG A 270 7.32 9.63 11.22
N GLU A 271 6.25 8.84 11.23
CA GLU A 271 5.27 8.82 10.12
C GLU A 271 4.53 10.16 10.01
N ASP A 272 4.13 10.76 11.14
CA ASP A 272 3.53 12.09 11.17
C ASP A 272 4.51 13.17 10.66
N LEU A 273 5.79 13.07 11.03
CA LEU A 273 6.85 13.96 10.52
C LEU A 273 7.01 13.82 9.00
N LEU A 274 7.10 12.59 8.49
CA LEU A 274 7.23 12.32 7.06
C LEU A 274 6.04 12.90 6.27
N SER A 275 4.80 12.77 6.76
CA SER A 275 3.64 13.37 6.12
C SER A 275 3.75 14.90 6.01
N LEU A 276 4.27 15.55 7.05
CA LEU A 276 4.51 17.00 7.02
C LEU A 276 5.65 17.37 6.07
N LEU A 277 6.74 16.60 6.05
CA LEU A 277 7.88 16.84 5.15
C LEU A 277 7.49 16.65 3.68
N VAL A 278 6.65 15.66 3.36
CA VAL A 278 6.13 15.45 2.00
C VAL A 278 5.36 16.68 1.51
N LEU A 279 4.50 17.24 2.36
CA LEU A 279 3.74 18.45 2.05
C LEU A 279 4.62 19.70 1.99
N GLU A 280 5.56 19.84 2.91
CA GLU A 280 6.55 20.92 2.87
C GLU A 280 7.33 20.91 1.55
N LYS A 281 7.88 19.75 1.18
CA LYS A 281 8.59 19.57 -0.09
C LYS A 281 7.69 19.91 -1.27
N TYR A 282 6.42 19.50 -1.24
CA TYR A 282 5.45 19.85 -2.27
C TYR A 282 5.32 21.38 -2.42
N PHE A 283 5.12 22.10 -1.31
CA PHE A 283 4.93 23.57 -1.36
C PHE A 283 6.20 24.33 -1.70
N VAL A 284 7.38 23.83 -1.31
CA VAL A 284 8.67 24.40 -1.72
C VAL A 284 8.88 24.20 -3.22
N LYS A 285 8.74 22.96 -3.71
CA LYS A 285 8.95 22.63 -5.12
C LYS A 285 7.88 23.15 -6.06
N THR A 286 6.81 23.74 -5.53
CA THR A 286 5.80 24.46 -6.31
C THR A 286 5.91 25.98 -6.18
N GLY A 287 7.01 26.47 -5.57
CA GLY A 287 7.33 27.90 -5.45
C GLY A 287 6.46 28.66 -4.46
N GLN A 288 5.70 27.97 -3.60
CA GLN A 288 4.71 28.60 -2.71
C GLN A 288 5.22 28.83 -1.28
N LEU A 289 6.31 28.15 -0.90
CA LEU A 289 6.85 28.16 0.46
C LEU A 289 8.37 28.15 0.45
N LYS A 290 9.01 28.84 1.41
CA LYS A 290 10.45 28.67 1.68
C LYS A 290 10.64 27.50 2.66
N PRO A 291 11.72 26.70 2.53
CA PRO A 291 12.00 25.60 3.46
C PRO A 291 11.93 26.05 4.93
N ILE A 292 11.25 25.26 5.75
CA ILE A 292 11.09 25.45 7.21
C ILE A 292 11.95 24.42 7.96
N SER A 293 12.00 23.17 7.48
CA SER A 293 12.83 22.10 8.01
C SER A 293 14.23 22.11 7.41
N LYS A 294 15.14 21.36 8.04
CA LYS A 294 16.50 21.11 7.53
C LYS A 294 16.56 19.88 6.61
N ALA A 295 15.42 19.27 6.27
CA ALA A 295 15.43 18.28 5.20
C ALA A 295 15.92 19.01 3.94
N GLY A 296 16.84 18.41 3.19
CA GLY A 296 17.45 18.99 1.98
C GLY A 296 16.44 19.13 0.84
N ILE A 297 15.42 19.96 1.07
CA ILE A 297 14.23 20.22 0.26
C ILE A 297 14.50 21.43 -0.62
#